data_AF-A0A2V8E093-F1
#
_entry.id   AF-A0A2V8E093-F1
#
_cell.length_a   1.000
_cell.length_b   1.000
_cell.length_c   1.000
_cell.angle_alpha   90.00
_cell.angle_beta   90.00
_cell.angle_gamma   90.00
#
_symmetry.space_group_name_H-M   'P 1'
#
loop_
_entity.id
_entity.type
_entity.pdbx_description
1 polymer ?
#
loop_
_entity_poly.entity_id
_entity_poly.type
_entity_poly.pdbx_seq_one_letter_code
_entity_poly.pdbx_strand_id
1 'polypeptide(L)'
;MPLATPAAVRQQLKSGRVDPIYLLQGEDDVEKSALAGEFAALVDEGLRAFNVERIHAGDLTTADKLADGVASIVGAVRTLPMMSPQRVVIVLQADTLLVPKRESEAATRALDQLETIINQADPRTTLVLVAGSVDKRSRMYKLLVK
;
A
#
# COMPACT_ATOMS: atom_id res chain seq x y z
N MET A 1 -8.92 7.76 6.02
CA MET A 1 -7.61 8.20 6.54
C MET A 1 -7.53 9.72 6.51
N PRO A 2 -7.09 10.39 7.58
CA PRO A 2 -6.94 11.84 7.57
C PRO A 2 -5.80 12.28 6.62
N LEU A 3 -5.96 13.47 6.03
CA LEU A 3 -4.89 14.08 5.24
C LEU A 3 -3.71 14.46 6.17
N ALA A 4 -2.51 14.00 5.83
CA ALA A 4 -1.29 14.27 6.57
C ALA A 4 -0.20 14.80 5.64
N THR A 5 0.65 15.69 6.16
CA THR A 5 1.84 16.16 5.44
C THR A 5 2.97 15.13 5.56
N PRO A 6 3.95 15.13 4.64
CA PRO A 6 5.15 14.29 4.78
C PRO A 6 5.82 14.44 6.15
N ALA A 7 5.91 15.66 6.68
CA ALA A 7 6.48 15.92 8.00
C ALA A 7 5.69 15.21 9.14
N ALA A 8 4.36 15.22 9.07
CA ALA A 8 3.51 14.53 10.04
C ALA A 8 3.68 13.01 9.96
N VAL A 9 3.78 12.45 8.75
CA VAL A 9 4.06 11.00 8.56
C VAL A 9 5.42 10.64 9.14
N ARG A 10 6.46 11.44 8.89
CA ARG A 10 7.79 11.23 9.49
C ARG A 10 7.77 11.28 11.02
N GLN A 11 6.90 12.11 11.60
CA GLN A 11 6.70 12.13 13.05
C GLN A 11 6.03 10.85 13.56
N GLN A 12 5.03 10.33 12.84
CA GLN A 12 4.41 9.03 13.17
C GLN A 12 5.44 7.90 13.11
N LEU A 13 6.23 7.82 12.03
CA LEU A 13 7.31 6.83 11.87
C LEU A 13 8.28 6.86 13.06
N LYS A 14 8.75 8.04 13.47
CA LYS A 14 9.63 8.21 14.63
C LYS A 14 9.00 7.78 15.94
N SER A 15 7.67 7.89 16.07
CA SER A 15 6.95 7.48 17.28
C SER A 15 6.67 5.97 17.34
N GLY A 16 6.86 5.24 16.23
CA GLY A 16 6.48 3.83 16.06
C GLY A 16 4.96 3.58 16.00
N ARG A 17 4.14 4.62 16.20
CA ARG A 17 2.68 4.57 16.08
C ARG A 17 2.27 4.96 14.68
N VAL A 18 2.19 3.95 13.83
CA VAL A 18 1.79 4.09 12.44
C VAL A 18 0.41 3.49 12.22
N ASP A 19 -0.32 4.08 11.27
CA ASP A 19 -1.58 3.53 10.82
C ASP A 19 -1.34 2.29 9.95
N PRO A 20 -2.30 1.38 9.83
CA PRO A 20 -2.12 0.15 9.05
C PRO A 20 -2.13 0.41 7.54
N ILE A 21 -2.59 1.59 7.09
CA ILE A 21 -2.68 1.92 5.66
C ILE A 21 -2.27 3.38 5.44
N TYR A 22 -1.45 3.60 4.41
CA TYR A 22 -1.08 4.92 3.91
C TYR A 22 -1.27 4.99 2.39
N LEU A 23 -1.78 6.11 1.91
CA LEU A 23 -1.74 6.49 0.50
C LEU A 23 -0.82 7.71 0.35
N LEU A 24 0.33 7.50 -0.29
CA LEU A 24 1.26 8.57 -0.67
C LEU A 24 0.91 9.03 -2.08
N GLN A 25 0.46 10.27 -2.20
CA GLN A 25 0.02 10.88 -3.46
C GLN A 25 0.71 12.23 -3.67
N GLY A 26 1.10 12.53 -4.91
CA GLY A 26 1.82 13.76 -5.26
C GLY A 26 2.54 13.64 -6.60
N GLU A 27 3.03 14.77 -7.11
CA GLU A 27 3.76 14.83 -8.39
C GLU A 27 5.26 14.55 -8.23
N ASP A 28 5.80 14.72 -7.03
CA ASP A 28 7.21 14.45 -6.73
C ASP A 28 7.44 12.95 -6.45
N ASP A 29 7.81 12.22 -7.49
CA ASP A 29 8.11 10.78 -7.41
C ASP A 29 9.33 10.49 -6.53
N VAL A 30 10.30 11.42 -6.43
CA VAL A 30 11.49 11.27 -5.60
C VAL A 30 11.10 11.36 -4.13
N GLU A 31 10.35 12.40 -3.75
CA GLU A 31 9.90 12.57 -2.37
C GLU A 31 8.99 11.42 -1.94
N LYS A 32 8.03 11.00 -2.78
CA LYS A 32 7.16 9.85 -2.48
C LYS A 32 7.94 8.57 -2.26
N SER A 33 8.90 8.27 -3.14
CA SER A 33 9.72 7.06 -3.04
C SER A 33 10.63 7.09 -1.82
N ALA A 34 11.21 8.26 -1.50
CA ALA A 34 11.99 8.46 -0.29
C ALA A 34 11.14 8.22 0.96
N LEU A 35 9.97 8.87 1.07
CA LEU A 35 9.06 8.72 2.19
C LEU A 35 8.55 7.28 2.33
N ALA A 36 8.21 6.62 1.22
CA ALA A 36 7.85 5.20 1.22
C ALA A 36 9.00 4.32 1.75
N GLY A 37 10.24 4.65 1.37
CA GLY A 37 11.44 3.99 1.87
C GLY A 37 11.64 4.15 3.38
N GLU A 38 11.25 5.29 3.96
CA GLU A 38 11.34 5.54 5.40
C GLU A 38 10.46 4.57 6.23
N PHE A 39 9.36 4.04 5.67
CA PHE A 39 8.57 3.02 6.34
C PHE A 39 9.36 1.73 6.62
N ALA A 40 10.35 1.39 5.78
CA ALA A 40 11.20 0.22 6.03
C ALA A 40 12.02 0.35 7.34
N ALA A 41 12.19 1.56 7.87
CA ALA A 41 12.87 1.81 9.13
C ALA A 41 12.03 1.43 10.36
N LEU A 42 10.73 1.13 10.20
CA LEU A 42 9.90 0.53 11.25
C LEU A 42 10.35 -0.89 11.62
N VAL A 43 11.14 -1.51 10.75
CA VAL A 43 11.73 -2.84 10.93
C VAL A 43 13.24 -2.69 11.05
N ASP A 44 13.80 -3.34 12.06
CA ASP A 44 15.24 -3.45 12.26
C ASP A 44 15.93 -4.00 11.00
N GLU A 45 17.10 -3.45 10.67
CA GLU A 45 17.79 -3.72 9.41
C GLU A 45 17.97 -5.23 9.12
N GLY A 46 18.37 -6.01 10.13
CA GLY A 46 18.54 -7.46 10.00
C GLY A 46 17.25 -8.25 9.80
N LEU A 47 16.09 -7.65 10.06
CA LEU A 47 14.76 -8.27 9.93
C LEU A 47 14.00 -7.80 8.69
N ARG A 48 14.51 -6.80 7.97
CA ARG A 48 13.84 -6.21 6.79
C ARG A 48 13.61 -7.23 5.68
N ALA A 49 14.54 -8.17 5.48
CA ALA A 49 14.41 -9.22 4.46
C ALA A 49 13.16 -10.11 4.64
N PHE A 50 12.62 -10.18 5.86
CA PHE A 50 11.45 -11.00 6.20
C PHE A 50 10.17 -10.17 6.34
N ASN A 51 10.31 -8.92 6.77
CA ASN A 51 9.19 -8.08 7.19
C ASN A 51 8.94 -6.86 6.30
N VAL A 52 9.80 -6.60 5.31
CA VAL A 52 9.60 -5.51 4.35
C VAL A 52 9.47 -6.10 2.95
N GLU A 53 8.33 -5.85 2.32
CA GLU A 53 8.04 -6.31 0.96
C GLU A 53 7.77 -5.11 0.05
N ARG A 54 8.32 -5.15 -1.17
CA ARG A 54 8.09 -4.13 -2.20
C ARG A 54 7.44 -4.79 -3.40
N ILE A 55 6.26 -4.31 -3.76
CA ILE A 55 5.46 -4.79 -4.90
C ILE A 55 5.38 -3.64 -5.90
N HIS A 56 5.70 -3.91 -7.16
CA HIS A 56 5.58 -2.93 -8.24
C HIS A 56 4.27 -3.17 -8.99
N ALA A 57 3.34 -2.23 -8.93
CA ALA A 57 2.03 -2.35 -9.57
C ALA A 57 1.98 -1.74 -10.98
N GLY A 58 3.05 -1.10 -11.44
CA GLY A 58 3.07 -0.35 -12.70
C GLY A 58 2.75 -1.17 -13.95
N ASP A 59 2.98 -2.49 -13.93
CA ASP A 59 2.75 -3.38 -15.06
C ASP A 59 1.44 -4.18 -14.98
N LEU A 60 0.62 -3.98 -13.94
CA LEU A 60 -0.70 -4.59 -13.73
C LEU A 60 -1.76 -3.99 -14.67
N THR A 61 -1.50 -4.09 -15.96
CA THR A 61 -2.26 -3.42 -17.04
C THR A 61 -3.31 -4.31 -17.68
N THR A 62 -3.32 -5.60 -17.35
CA THR A 62 -4.27 -6.62 -17.81
C THR A 62 -5.04 -7.18 -16.63
N ALA A 63 -6.24 -7.72 -16.87
CA ALA A 63 -7.07 -8.29 -15.82
C ALA A 63 -6.37 -9.43 -15.04
N ASP A 64 -5.66 -10.34 -15.73
CA ASP A 64 -4.96 -11.46 -15.09
C ASP A 64 -3.83 -10.96 -14.20
N LYS A 65 -2.92 -10.13 -14.74
CA LYS A 65 -1.87 -9.49 -13.94
C LYS A 65 -2.42 -8.74 -12.73
N LEU A 66 -3.51 -7.98 -12.89
CA LEU A 66 -4.15 -7.28 -11.77
C LEU A 66 -4.61 -8.27 -10.69
N ALA A 67 -5.25 -9.37 -11.07
CA ALA A 67 -5.68 -10.42 -10.15
C ALA A 67 -4.48 -11.04 -9.42
N ASP A 68 -3.41 -11.37 -10.14
CA ASP A 68 -2.18 -11.92 -9.56
C ASP A 68 -1.49 -10.92 -8.63
N GLY A 69 -1.41 -9.65 -9.02
CA GLY A 69 -0.84 -8.57 -8.22
C GLY A 69 -1.62 -8.34 -6.93
N VAL A 70 -2.96 -8.33 -6.99
CA VAL A 70 -3.81 -8.27 -5.80
C VAL A 70 -3.60 -9.50 -4.91
N ALA A 71 -3.55 -10.70 -5.49
CA ALA A 71 -3.29 -11.93 -4.72
C ALA A 71 -1.93 -11.87 -3.99
N SER A 72 -0.90 -11.34 -4.65
CA SER A 72 0.41 -11.09 -4.04
C SER A 72 0.31 -10.12 -2.87
N ILE A 73 -0.39 -8.99 -3.04
CA ILE A 73 -0.59 -8.00 -1.97
C ILE A 73 -1.36 -8.63 -0.80
N VAL A 74 -2.42 -9.39 -1.07
CA VAL A 74 -3.21 -10.09 -0.04
C VAL A 74 -2.35 -11.07 0.74
N GLY A 75 -1.51 -11.87 0.06
CA GLY A 75 -0.56 -12.77 0.70
C GLY A 75 0.46 -12.03 1.57
N ALA A 76 1.03 -10.96 1.02
CA ALA A 76 1.98 -10.11 1.71
C ALA A 76 1.39 -9.54 3.01
N VAL A 77 0.21 -8.92 2.96
CA VAL A 77 -0.36 -8.24 4.14
C VAL A 77 -0.87 -9.20 5.22
N ARG A 78 -1.25 -10.43 4.82
CA ARG A 78 -1.71 -11.48 5.75
C ARG A 78 -0.58 -12.30 6.35
N THR A 79 0.65 -12.13 5.86
CA THR A 79 1.82 -12.78 6.45
C THR A 79 2.15 -12.12 7.78
N LEU A 80 2.18 -12.89 8.86
CA LEU A 80 2.52 -12.38 10.18
C LEU A 80 3.97 -11.86 10.21
N PRO A 81 4.25 -10.74 10.90
CA PRO A 81 5.61 -10.31 11.13
C PRO A 81 6.44 -11.39 11.82
N MET A 82 7.67 -11.60 11.35
CA MET A 82 8.62 -12.56 11.89
C MET A 82 9.64 -11.85 12.76
N MET A 83 9.63 -12.14 14.06
CA MET A 83 10.56 -11.57 15.05
C MET A 83 10.59 -10.03 15.11
N SER A 84 9.57 -9.38 14.54
CA SER A 84 9.40 -7.92 14.47
C SER A 84 8.02 -7.58 15.01
N PRO A 85 7.81 -6.42 15.66
CA PRO A 85 6.47 -5.97 16.02
C PRO A 85 5.63 -5.58 14.79
N GLN A 86 6.28 -5.27 13.66
CA GLN A 86 5.62 -4.77 12.46
C GLN A 86 6.12 -5.43 11.17
N ARG A 87 5.22 -5.53 10.19
CA ARG A 87 5.48 -5.84 8.78
C ARG A 87 5.12 -4.61 7.94
N VAL A 88 5.89 -4.37 6.88
CA VAL A 88 5.69 -3.26 5.96
C VAL A 88 5.56 -3.80 4.54
N VAL A 89 4.47 -3.46 3.87
CA VAL A 89 4.23 -3.81 2.46
C VAL A 89 4.12 -2.51 1.67
N ILE A 90 5.04 -2.26 0.76
CA ILE A 90 5.09 -1.05 -0.06
C ILE A 90 4.66 -1.42 -1.48
N VAL A 91 3.59 -0.81 -1.97
CA VAL A 91 3.09 -0.97 -3.33
C VAL A 91 3.43 0.30 -4.12
N LEU A 92 4.41 0.18 -5.02
CA LEU A 92 4.85 1.25 -5.89
C LEU A 92 3.96 1.33 -7.13
N GLN A 93 3.70 2.56 -7.62
CA GLN A 93 2.88 2.81 -8.81
C GLN A 93 1.45 2.22 -8.69
N ALA A 94 0.83 2.42 -7.52
CA ALA A 94 -0.48 1.88 -7.18
C ALA A 94 -1.64 2.49 -8.01
N ASP A 95 -1.39 3.44 -8.91
CA ASP A 95 -2.41 4.06 -9.76
C ASP A 95 -3.22 3.02 -10.57
N THR A 96 -2.50 2.09 -11.21
CA THR A 96 -3.08 0.99 -12.02
C THR A 96 -3.85 -0.03 -11.19
N LEU A 97 -3.44 -0.20 -9.92
CA LEU A 97 -4.11 -1.07 -8.95
C LEU A 97 -5.43 -0.44 -8.47
N LEU A 98 -5.41 0.86 -8.15
CA LEU A 98 -6.56 1.58 -7.58
C LEU A 98 -7.60 1.95 -8.63
N VAL A 99 -7.16 2.17 -9.88
CA VAL A 99 -8.02 2.50 -11.02
C VAL A 99 -7.58 1.66 -12.24
N PRO A 100 -8.06 0.41 -12.35
CA PRO A 100 -7.75 -0.45 -13.49
C PRO A 100 -8.19 0.20 -14.82
N LYS A 101 -7.35 0.07 -15.85
CA LYS A 101 -7.64 0.66 -17.18
C LYS A 101 -8.80 0.00 -17.92
N ARG A 102 -9.14 -1.24 -17.56
CA ARG A 102 -10.20 -2.03 -18.20
C ARG A 102 -11.08 -2.67 -17.14
N GLU A 103 -12.38 -2.46 -17.27
CA GLU A 103 -13.36 -3.16 -16.47
C GLU A 103 -13.50 -4.61 -16.98
N SER A 104 -13.50 -5.55 -16.04
CA SER A 104 -13.71 -6.97 -16.28
C SER A 104 -14.12 -7.63 -14.98
N GLU A 105 -14.75 -8.80 -15.04
CA GLU A 105 -15.14 -9.53 -13.83
C GLU A 105 -13.93 -9.84 -12.93
N ALA A 106 -12.78 -10.20 -13.52
CA ALA A 106 -11.55 -10.43 -12.79
C ALA A 106 -11.03 -9.15 -12.11
N ALA A 107 -11.08 -7.99 -12.79
CA ALA A 107 -10.71 -6.71 -12.19
C ALA A 107 -11.66 -6.33 -11.04
N THR A 108 -12.96 -6.56 -11.18
CA THR A 108 -13.94 -6.34 -10.10
C THR A 108 -13.63 -7.21 -8.89
N ARG A 109 -13.42 -8.52 -9.08
CA ARG A 109 -13.05 -9.45 -8.00
C ARG A 109 -11.75 -9.03 -7.31
N ALA A 110 -10.75 -8.59 -8.07
CA ALA A 110 -9.48 -8.10 -7.53
C ALA A 110 -9.68 -6.83 -6.67
N LEU A 111 -10.50 -5.88 -7.13
CA LEU A 111 -10.82 -4.69 -6.34
C LEU A 111 -11.63 -5.02 -5.06
N ASP A 112 -12.52 -6.00 -5.11
CA ASP A 112 -13.26 -6.45 -3.92
C ASP A 112 -12.34 -7.11 -2.88
N GLN A 113 -11.33 -7.86 -3.33
CA GLN A 113 -10.29 -8.40 -2.44
C GLN A 113 -9.42 -7.29 -1.83
N LEU A 114 -9.04 -6.30 -2.62
CA LEU A 114 -8.30 -5.12 -2.14
C LEU A 114 -9.12 -4.34 -1.10
N GLU A 115 -10.40 -4.13 -1.35
CA GLU A 115 -11.31 -3.51 -0.39
C GLU A 115 -11.41 -4.32 0.91
N THR A 116 -11.47 -5.65 0.81
CA THR A 116 -11.52 -6.53 1.98
C THR A 116 -10.29 -6.33 2.87
N ILE A 117 -9.08 -6.28 2.31
CA ILE A 117 -7.87 -6.07 3.12
C ILE A 117 -7.76 -4.63 3.66
N ILE A 118 -8.34 -3.65 2.97
CA ILE A 118 -8.41 -2.27 3.48
C ILE A 118 -9.34 -2.19 4.70
N ASN A 119 -10.50 -2.84 4.63
CA ASN A 119 -11.48 -2.87 5.72
C ASN A 119 -11.06 -3.76 6.90
N GLN A 120 -10.19 -4.74 6.66
CA GLN A 120 -9.74 -5.73 7.65
C GLN A 120 -8.23 -5.64 7.89
N ALA A 121 -7.68 -4.42 7.89
CA ALA A 121 -6.25 -4.21 8.02
C ALA A 121 -5.73 -4.76 9.36
N ASP A 122 -4.64 -5.55 9.34
CA ASP A 122 -3.97 -6.01 10.56
C ASP A 122 -3.17 -4.84 11.15
N PRO A 123 -3.35 -4.47 12.42
CA PRO A 123 -2.59 -3.38 13.05
C PRO A 123 -1.08 -3.61 13.12
N ARG A 124 -0.60 -4.84 12.89
CA ARG A 124 0.83 -5.19 12.83
C ARG A 124 1.39 -5.12 11.41
N THR A 125 0.58 -4.83 10.40
CA THR A 125 1.01 -4.67 9.01
C THR A 125 0.69 -3.26 8.54
N THR A 126 1.70 -2.55 8.07
CA THR A 126 1.54 -1.26 7.40
C THR A 126 1.61 -1.44 5.88
N LEU A 127 0.49 -1.22 5.21
CA LEU A 127 0.37 -1.17 3.76
C LEU A 127 0.56 0.26 3.26
N VAL A 128 1.60 0.49 2.46
CA VAL A 128 1.93 1.80 1.88
C VAL A 128 1.66 1.77 0.38
N LEU A 129 0.64 2.49 -0.07
CA LEU A 129 0.28 2.64 -1.47
C LEU A 129 0.92 3.92 -2.01
N VAL A 130 1.78 3.82 -3.01
CA VAL A 130 2.45 4.96 -3.64
C VAL A 130 1.87 5.20 -5.01
N ALA A 131 1.19 6.33 -5.21
CA ALA A 131 0.54 6.68 -6.46
C ALA A 131 0.92 8.09 -6.92
N GLY A 132 0.81 8.36 -8.22
CA GLY A 132 0.87 9.70 -8.79
C GLY A 132 -0.40 10.47 -8.53
N SER A 133 -1.43 10.15 -9.30
CA SER A 133 -2.74 10.79 -9.22
C SER A 133 -3.82 9.73 -9.22
N VAL A 134 -4.63 9.71 -8.16
CA VAL A 134 -5.77 8.78 -8.05
C VAL A 134 -7.06 9.52 -8.34
N ASP A 135 -7.93 8.93 -9.17
CA ASP A 135 -9.25 9.49 -9.43
C ASP A 135 -10.08 9.56 -8.14
N LYS A 136 -10.39 10.79 -7.71
CA LYS A 136 -11.14 11.07 -6.47
C LYS A 136 -12.58 10.53 -6.51
N ARG A 137 -13.12 10.24 -7.70
CA ARG A 137 -14.45 9.67 -7.88
C ARG A 137 -14.46 8.15 -7.75
N SER A 138 -13.30 7.49 -7.89
CA SER A 138 -13.17 6.05 -7.83
C SER A 138 -13.60 5.48 -6.47
N ARG A 139 -14.11 4.25 -6.50
CA ARG A 139 -14.52 3.51 -5.29
C ARG A 139 -13.36 3.35 -4.31
N MET A 140 -12.19 2.97 -4.80
CA MET A 140 -10.99 2.76 -3.96
C MET A 140 -10.50 4.04 -3.31
N TYR A 141 -10.48 5.17 -4.03
CA TYR A 141 -10.10 6.44 -3.42
C TYR A 141 -11.06 6.82 -2.29
N LYS A 142 -12.37 6.73 -2.53
CA LYS A 142 -13.40 7.01 -1.52
C LYS A 142 -13.26 6.12 -0.28
N LEU A 143 -12.89 4.85 -0.46
CA LEU A 143 -12.63 3.93 0.62
C LEU A 143 -11.43 4.37 1.48
N LEU A 144 -10.34 4.79 0.84
CA LEU A 144 -9.11 5.21 1.52
C LEU A 144 -9.27 6.55 2.27
N VAL A 145 -10.07 7.48 1.74
CA VAL A 145 -10.26 8.81 2.36
C VAL A 145 -11.42 8.88 3.37
N LYS A 146 -12.21 7.81 3.53
CA LYS A 146 -13.19 7.68 4.62
C LYS A 146 -12.49 7.70 5.98
#